data_AF-A0A1Q6G166-F1
#
_entry.id   AF-A0A1Q6G166-F1
#
_cell.length_a   1.000
_cell.length_b   1.000
_cell.length_c   1.000
_cell.angle_alpha   90.00
_cell.angle_beta   90.00
_cell.angle_gamma   90.00
#
_symmetry.space_group_name_H-M   'P 1'
#
loop_
_entity.id
_entity.type
_entity.pdbx_description
1 polymer ?
#
loop_
_entity_poly.entity_id
_entity_poly.type
_entity_poly.pdbx_seq_one_letter_code
_entity_poly.pdbx_strand_id
1 'polypeptide(L)'
;MVKWTKTIKKTWLWVGGVSTMVIAGLLVEYTKEYPIPVAIWNNICYSYEKFIALMNFNLKLWWIFIFITIMLILLYIINNIKITKIEANIKKEEQQLPNFLSYKKEVVDKIPWEWSWSKTNNYWTISDLHPRCPKDNARLEQYSHNCPICKTNYWGIVDYNKTAAIIENKLKREFPNNQL
;
A
#
# COMPACT_ATOMS: atom_id res chain seq x y z
N MET A 1 9.43 -11.03 -48.29
CA MET A 1 8.75 -11.37 -47.00
C MET A 1 7.63 -12.41 -47.12
N VAL A 2 6.86 -12.48 -48.21
CA VAL A 2 5.67 -13.37 -48.34
C VAL A 2 6.00 -14.89 -48.44
N LYS A 3 7.18 -15.27 -48.93
CA LYS A 3 7.56 -16.69 -49.07
C LYS A 3 7.82 -17.38 -47.71
N TRP A 4 8.35 -16.65 -46.72
CA TRP A 4 8.74 -17.20 -45.41
C TRP A 4 7.53 -17.53 -44.52
N THR A 5 6.47 -16.72 -44.57
CA THR A 5 5.24 -16.96 -43.79
C THR A 5 4.49 -18.21 -44.25
N LYS A 6 4.58 -18.56 -45.53
CA LYS A 6 3.98 -19.77 -46.10
C LYS A 6 4.71 -21.04 -45.66
N THR A 7 6.04 -20.98 -45.54
CA THR A 7 6.86 -22.09 -45.04
C THR A 7 6.59 -22.31 -43.56
N ILE A 8 6.60 -21.25 -42.74
CA ILE A 8 6.34 -21.32 -41.28
C ILE A 8 4.96 -21.92 -40.98
N LYS A 9 3.91 -21.54 -41.71
CA LYS A 9 2.57 -22.15 -41.57
C LYS A 9 2.57 -23.64 -41.91
N LYS A 10 3.34 -24.06 -42.93
CA LYS A 10 3.46 -25.47 -43.30
C LYS A 10 4.19 -26.23 -42.20
N THR A 11 5.33 -25.75 -41.70
CA THR A 11 6.10 -26.43 -40.65
C THR A 11 5.35 -26.53 -39.32
N TRP A 12 4.59 -25.51 -38.93
CA TRP A 12 3.78 -25.55 -37.70
C TRP A 12 2.69 -26.64 -37.76
N LEU A 13 2.14 -26.88 -38.95
CA LEU A 13 1.16 -27.94 -39.21
C LEU A 13 1.78 -29.35 -39.09
N TRP A 14 3.04 -29.51 -39.51
CA TRP A 14 3.80 -30.75 -39.33
C TRP A 14 4.25 -30.97 -37.89
N VAL A 15 4.73 -29.93 -37.20
CA VAL A 15 5.14 -30.02 -35.79
C VAL A 15 3.93 -30.34 -34.90
N GLY A 16 2.77 -29.73 -35.18
CA GLY A 16 1.52 -30.08 -34.52
C GLY A 16 1.08 -31.51 -34.84
N GLY A 17 1.14 -31.94 -36.10
CA GLY A 17 0.79 -33.32 -36.48
C GLY A 17 1.67 -34.37 -35.80
N VAL A 18 2.99 -34.15 -35.76
CA VAL A 18 3.95 -35.09 -35.15
C VAL A 18 3.81 -35.12 -33.64
N SER A 19 3.65 -33.98 -32.97
CA SER A 19 3.45 -33.96 -31.50
C SER A 19 2.14 -34.64 -31.11
N THR A 20 1.06 -34.40 -31.85
CA THR A 20 -0.25 -35.03 -31.59
C THR A 20 -0.18 -36.54 -31.78
N MET A 21 0.57 -37.02 -32.78
CA MET A 21 0.72 -38.45 -33.06
C MET A 21 1.57 -39.17 -31.99
N VAL A 22 2.61 -38.50 -31.47
CA VAL A 22 3.43 -39.03 -30.37
C VAL A 22 2.63 -39.10 -29.06
N ILE A 23 1.85 -38.05 -28.75
CA ILE A 23 1.00 -38.02 -27.56
C ILE A 23 -0.13 -39.06 -27.66
N ALA A 24 -0.77 -39.19 -28.82
CA ALA A 24 -1.80 -40.19 -29.05
C ALA A 24 -1.23 -41.62 -28.99
N GLY A 25 -0.03 -41.84 -29.54
CA GLY A 25 0.67 -43.13 -29.47
C GLY A 25 0.99 -43.53 -28.02
N LEU A 26 1.55 -42.60 -27.24
CA LEU A 26 1.83 -42.81 -25.82
C LEU A 26 0.56 -43.07 -24.99
N LEU A 27 -0.54 -42.37 -25.29
CA LEU A 27 -1.84 -42.63 -24.66
C LEU A 27 -2.40 -44.01 -25.02
N VAL A 28 -2.30 -44.45 -26.27
CA VAL A 28 -2.75 -45.77 -26.70
C VAL A 28 -1.91 -46.88 -26.05
N GLU A 29 -0.61 -46.67 -25.91
CA GLU A 29 0.29 -47.64 -25.27
C GLU A 29 0.05 -47.71 -23.76
N TYR A 30 -0.17 -46.58 -23.10
CA TYR A 30 -0.51 -46.50 -21.67
C TYR A 30 -1.90 -47.07 -21.35
N THR A 31 -2.84 -47.00 -22.28
CA THR A 31 -4.22 -47.49 -22.10
C THR A 31 -4.43 -48.96 -22.50
N LYS A 32 -3.45 -49.59 -23.17
CA LYS A 32 -3.49 -51.04 -23.44
C LYS A 32 -3.40 -51.90 -22.18
N GLU A 33 -2.75 -51.42 -21.13
CA GLU A 33 -2.56 -52.15 -19.88
C GLU A 33 -3.69 -51.94 -18.85
N TYR A 34 -4.52 -50.91 -19.04
CA TYR A 34 -5.65 -50.61 -18.15
C TYR A 34 -6.95 -50.52 -18.96
N PRO A 35 -7.89 -51.49 -18.85
CA PRO A 35 -9.20 -51.32 -19.43
C PRO A 35 -9.88 -50.14 -18.73
N ILE A 36 -9.91 -48.97 -19.38
CA ILE A 36 -10.62 -47.80 -18.86
C ILE A 36 -12.07 -48.24 -18.65
N PRO A 37 -12.60 -48.20 -17.42
CA PRO A 37 -13.98 -48.55 -17.16
C PRO A 37 -14.88 -47.68 -18.04
N VAL A 38 -15.81 -48.30 -18.77
CA VAL A 38 -16.74 -47.62 -19.70
C VAL A 38 -17.44 -46.42 -19.04
N ALA A 39 -17.64 -46.45 -17.72
CA ALA A 39 -18.18 -45.36 -16.93
C ALA A 39 -17.32 -44.07 -16.95
N ILE A 40 -15.99 -44.20 -16.89
CA ILE A 40 -15.08 -43.04 -16.92
C ILE A 40 -15.08 -42.43 -18.33
N TRP A 41 -15.06 -43.28 -19.35
CA TRP A 41 -15.11 -42.84 -20.74
C TRP A 41 -16.42 -42.11 -21.07
N ASN A 42 -17.56 -42.64 -20.62
CA ASN A 42 -18.86 -41.97 -20.78
C ASN A 42 -18.92 -40.62 -20.07
N ASN A 43 -18.32 -40.49 -18.88
CA ASN A 43 -18.26 -39.20 -18.17
C ASN A 43 -17.40 -38.18 -18.92
N ILE A 44 -16.28 -38.60 -19.49
CA ILE A 44 -15.40 -37.74 -20.30
C ILE A 44 -16.13 -37.28 -21.58
N CYS A 45 -16.77 -38.21 -22.31
CA CYS A 45 -17.56 -37.87 -23.49
C CYS A 45 -18.71 -36.92 -23.15
N TYR A 46 -19.43 -37.16 -22.04
CA TYR A 46 -20.50 -36.28 -21.58
C TYR A 46 -20.01 -34.86 -21.27
N SER A 47 -18.90 -34.72 -20.54
CA SER A 47 -18.31 -33.41 -20.24
C SER A 47 -17.84 -32.70 -21.52
N TYR A 48 -17.28 -33.44 -22.48
CA TYR A 48 -16.82 -32.91 -23.75
C TYR A 48 -17.98 -32.42 -24.63
N GLU A 49 -19.08 -33.18 -24.70
CA GLU A 49 -20.29 -32.77 -25.43
C GLU A 49 -20.92 -31.51 -24.82
N LYS A 50 -20.98 -31.42 -23.49
CA LYS A 50 -21.46 -30.21 -22.80
C LYS A 50 -20.54 -29.01 -23.04
N PHE A 51 -19.24 -29.23 -23.10
CA PHE A 51 -18.26 -28.20 -23.42
C PHE A 51 -18.40 -27.69 -24.87
N ILE A 52 -18.57 -28.59 -25.85
CA ILE A 52 -18.86 -28.22 -27.24
C ILE A 52 -20.20 -27.49 -27.36
N ALA A 53 -21.23 -27.92 -26.63
CA ALA A 53 -22.53 -27.23 -26.60
C ALA A 53 -22.42 -25.81 -26.01
N LEU A 54 -21.55 -25.61 -25.01
CA LEU A 54 -21.26 -24.31 -24.42
C LEU A 54 -20.44 -23.41 -25.36
N MET A 55 -19.49 -23.99 -26.11
CA MET A 55 -18.70 -23.28 -27.12
C MET A 55 -19.48 -22.95 -28.40
N ASN A 56 -20.44 -23.79 -28.78
CA ASN A 56 -21.35 -23.57 -29.91
C ASN A 56 -22.57 -22.71 -29.55
N PHE A 57 -22.67 -22.27 -28.30
CA PHE A 57 -23.67 -21.28 -27.94
C PHE A 57 -23.35 -20.02 -28.73
N ASN A 58 -24.29 -19.56 -29.57
CA ASN A 58 -24.20 -18.30 -30.30
C ASN A 58 -24.23 -17.13 -29.30
N LEU A 59 -23.15 -16.96 -28.54
CA LEU A 59 -22.95 -15.88 -27.62
C LEU A 59 -22.82 -14.61 -28.44
N LYS A 60 -23.95 -13.92 -28.59
CA LYS A 60 -23.99 -12.56 -29.14
C LYS A 60 -22.97 -11.73 -28.34
N LEU A 61 -22.10 -11.00 -29.03
CA LEU A 61 -21.03 -10.17 -28.44
C LEU A 61 -21.50 -9.34 -27.23
N TRP A 62 -22.77 -8.94 -27.21
CA TRP A 62 -23.45 -8.26 -26.10
C TRP A 62 -23.32 -8.97 -24.75
N TRP A 63 -23.35 -10.30 -24.68
CA TRP A 63 -23.17 -11.03 -23.42
C TRP A 63 -21.75 -10.90 -22.86
N ILE A 64 -20.75 -10.82 -23.73
CA ILE A 64 -19.35 -10.60 -23.32
C ILE A 64 -19.19 -9.19 -22.74
N PHE A 65 -19.79 -8.18 -23.40
CA PHE A 65 -19.78 -6.81 -22.88
C PHE A 65 -20.49 -6.68 -21.52
N ILE A 66 -21.63 -7.35 -21.33
CA ILE A 66 -22.34 -7.37 -20.04
C ILE A 66 -21.45 -7.96 -18.95
N PHE A 67 -20.79 -9.09 -19.21
CA PHE A 67 -19.89 -9.73 -18.25
C PHE A 67 -18.71 -8.83 -17.85
N ILE A 68 -18.07 -8.18 -18.81
CA ILE A 68 -16.97 -7.24 -18.55
C ILE A 68 -17.47 -6.05 -17.72
N THR A 69 -18.64 -5.51 -18.05
CA THR A 69 -19.24 -4.38 -17.33
C THR A 69 -19.54 -4.74 -15.87
N ILE A 70 -20.10 -5.92 -15.62
CA ILE A 70 -20.36 -6.43 -14.27
C ILE A 70 -19.06 -6.60 -13.48
N MET A 71 -18.01 -7.15 -14.11
CA MET A 71 -16.69 -7.29 -13.47
C MET A 71 -16.10 -5.93 -13.08
N LEU A 72 -16.20 -4.91 -13.93
CA LEU A 72 -15.72 -3.56 -13.63
C LEU A 72 -16.49 -2.92 -12.46
N ILE A 73 -17.81 -3.10 -12.40
CA ILE A 73 -18.64 -2.60 -11.30
C ILE A 73 -18.24 -3.27 -9.98
N LEU A 74 -18.00 -4.59 -9.97
CA LEU A 74 -17.53 -5.31 -8.79
C LEU A 74 -16.17 -4.78 -8.31
N LEU A 75 -15.21 -4.58 -9.21
CA LEU A 75 -13.92 -3.99 -8.87
C LEU A 75 -14.05 -2.58 -8.30
N TYR A 76 -14.94 -1.76 -8.87
CA TYR A 76 -15.23 -0.42 -8.38
C TYR A 76 -15.78 -0.45 -6.95
N ILE A 77 -16.75 -1.32 -6.66
CA ILE A 77 -17.34 -1.47 -5.33
C ILE A 77 -16.27 -1.91 -4.31
N ILE A 78 -15.47 -2.92 -4.64
CA ILE A 78 -14.40 -3.43 -3.75
C ILE A 78 -13.39 -2.32 -3.44
N ASN A 79 -12.95 -1.57 -4.46
CA ASN A 79 -11.99 -0.50 -4.28
C ASN A 79 -12.57 0.64 -3.43
N ASN A 80 -13.82 1.02 -3.66
CA ASN A 80 -14.48 2.07 -2.90
C ASN A 80 -14.63 1.70 -1.41
N ILE A 81 -14.99 0.44 -1.10
CA ILE A 81 -15.06 -0.07 0.28
C ILE A 81 -13.67 -0.06 0.94
N LYS A 82 -12.62 -0.39 0.20
CA LYS A 82 -11.24 -0.36 0.72
C LYS A 82 -10.80 1.06 1.05
N ILE A 83 -11.10 2.02 0.17
CA ILE A 83 -10.80 3.44 0.38
C ILE A 83 -11.54 3.98 1.60
N THR A 84 -12.85 3.73 1.73
CA THR A 84 -13.62 4.17 2.89
C THR A 84 -13.11 3.56 4.20
N LYS A 85 -12.66 2.30 4.20
CA LYS A 85 -12.04 1.67 5.37
C LYS A 85 -10.69 2.32 5.73
N ILE A 86 -9.87 2.66 4.75
CA ILE A 86 -8.59 3.34 4.97
C ILE A 86 -8.84 4.72 5.57
N GLU A 87 -9.75 5.52 5.00
CA GLU A 87 -10.10 6.83 5.53
C GLU A 87 -10.71 6.76 6.94
N ALA A 88 -11.55 5.76 7.21
CA ALA A 88 -12.12 5.54 8.53
C ALA A 88 -11.04 5.15 9.57
N ASN A 89 -10.03 4.37 9.16
CA ASN A 89 -8.92 4.01 10.02
C ASN A 89 -8.02 5.22 10.31
N ILE A 90 -7.72 6.05 9.32
CA ILE A 90 -6.94 7.29 9.50
C ILE A 90 -7.67 8.23 10.48
N LYS A 91 -8.99 8.42 10.31
CA LYS A 91 -9.78 9.26 11.24
C LYS A 91 -9.82 8.70 12.66
N LYS A 92 -9.86 7.37 12.82
CA LYS A 92 -9.78 6.73 14.14
C LYS A 92 -8.40 6.91 14.77
N GLU A 93 -7.34 6.84 13.98
CA GLU A 93 -5.97 7.04 14.44
C GLU A 93 -5.74 8.49 14.86
N GLU A 94 -6.26 9.47 14.10
CA GLU A 94 -6.26 10.89 14.48
C GLU A 94 -7.04 11.16 15.77
N GLN A 95 -8.18 10.47 16.00
CA GLN A 95 -8.95 10.57 17.24
C GLN A 95 -8.26 9.90 18.45
N GLN A 96 -7.29 9.02 18.22
CA GLN A 96 -6.53 8.34 19.27
C GLN A 96 -5.20 9.03 19.60
N LEU A 97 -4.79 10.07 18.86
CA LEU A 97 -3.58 10.80 19.20
C LEU A 97 -3.77 11.52 20.54
N PRO A 98 -2.86 11.34 21.51
CA PRO A 98 -2.99 12.00 22.79
C PRO A 98 -2.88 13.52 22.65
N ASN A 99 -3.76 14.24 23.35
CA ASN A 99 -3.95 15.69 23.21
C ASN A 99 -2.66 16.51 23.38
N PHE A 100 -1.71 16.02 24.19
CA PHE A 100 -0.42 16.69 24.43
C PHE A 100 0.46 16.79 23.17
N LEU A 101 0.21 15.99 22.12
CA LEU A 101 0.96 16.08 20.87
C LEU A 101 0.72 17.41 20.13
N SER A 102 -0.39 18.07 20.40
CA SER A 102 -0.67 19.41 19.88
C SER A 102 0.21 20.48 20.53
N TYR A 103 0.70 20.23 21.75
CA TYR A 103 1.55 21.13 22.51
C TYR A 103 3.00 20.98 22.03
N LYS A 104 3.41 21.92 21.17
CA LYS A 104 4.72 21.90 20.48
C LYS A 104 5.44 23.26 20.46
N LYS A 105 4.85 24.26 21.14
CA LYS A 105 5.38 25.63 21.21
C LYS A 105 5.14 26.21 22.60
N GLU A 106 6.11 26.94 23.11
CA GLU A 106 6.03 27.63 24.40
C GLU A 106 6.90 28.90 24.36
N VAL A 107 6.60 29.89 25.18
CA VAL A 107 7.49 31.04 25.38
C VAL A 107 8.14 30.93 26.75
N VAL A 108 9.46 30.80 26.78
CA VAL A 108 10.27 30.73 28.01
C VAL A 108 11.26 31.89 28.00
N ASP A 109 11.28 32.68 29.08
CA ASP A 109 12.14 33.86 29.21
C ASP A 109 12.05 34.85 28.02
N LYS A 110 10.83 35.04 27.49
CA LYS A 110 10.52 35.88 26.31
C LYS A 110 11.09 35.34 24.98
N ILE A 111 11.65 34.14 24.97
CA ILE A 111 12.09 33.44 23.77
C ILE A 111 11.03 32.39 23.40
N PRO A 112 10.48 32.44 22.17
CA PRO A 112 9.63 31.36 21.68
C PRO A 112 10.47 30.11 21.40
N TRP A 113 10.00 28.97 21.87
CA TRP A 113 10.58 27.66 21.67
C TRP A 113 9.60 26.79 20.88
N GLU A 114 10.15 25.96 20.00
CA GLU A 114 9.39 24.96 19.26
C GLU A 114 10.11 23.62 19.32
N TRP A 115 9.33 22.54 19.29
CA TRP A 115 9.86 21.18 19.23
C TRP A 115 8.93 20.29 18.41
N SER A 116 9.39 19.07 18.15
CA SER A 116 8.62 18.02 17.51
C SER A 116 8.47 16.84 18.46
N TRP A 117 7.41 16.06 18.29
CA TRP A 117 7.22 14.81 19.03
C TRP A 117 7.77 13.64 18.24
N SER A 118 8.55 12.79 18.90
CA SER A 118 9.01 11.53 18.32
C SER A 118 8.59 10.37 19.20
N LYS A 119 8.16 9.27 18.56
CA LYS A 119 7.72 8.06 19.26
C LYS A 119 8.85 7.04 19.25
N THR A 120 9.36 6.71 20.43
CA THR A 120 10.44 5.73 20.60
C THR A 120 9.95 4.59 21.49
N ASN A 121 9.85 3.39 20.90
CA ASN A 121 9.48 2.10 21.52
C ASN A 121 8.11 1.98 22.20
N ASN A 122 7.57 3.04 22.80
CA ASN A 122 6.20 3.25 23.28
C ASN A 122 6.06 4.59 24.05
N TYR A 123 7.15 5.33 24.23
CA TYR A 123 7.18 6.62 24.91
C TYR A 123 7.27 7.75 23.89
N TRP A 124 6.62 8.86 24.22
CA TRP A 124 6.74 10.09 23.45
C TRP A 124 7.88 10.93 24.00
N THR A 125 8.81 11.29 23.14
CA THR A 125 9.97 12.09 23.52
C THR A 125 9.98 13.39 22.73
N ILE A 126 10.39 14.47 23.40
CA ILE A 126 10.63 15.76 22.76
C ILE A 126 11.86 15.59 21.87
N SER A 127 11.68 15.93 20.60
CA SER A 127 12.72 15.90 19.58
C SER A 127 12.86 17.28 18.98
N ASP A 128 14.08 17.63 18.54
CA ASP A 128 14.35 18.88 17.85
C ASP A 128 13.89 20.13 18.63
N LEU A 129 14.11 20.17 19.94
CA LEU A 129 13.82 21.36 20.75
C LEU A 129 14.75 22.49 20.32
N HIS A 130 14.19 23.61 19.85
CA HIS A 130 14.97 24.75 19.39
C HIS A 130 14.29 26.09 19.70
N PRO A 131 15.07 27.13 19.97
CA PRO A 131 14.54 28.47 20.15
C PRO A 131 14.35 29.18 18.82
N ARG A 132 13.45 30.16 18.81
CA ARG A 132 13.16 31.03 17.67
C ARG A 132 13.37 32.49 18.06
N CYS A 133 13.76 33.29 17.08
CA CYS A 133 13.92 34.72 17.23
C CYS A 133 12.54 35.35 17.55
N PRO A 134 12.40 36.10 18.66
CA PRO A 134 11.16 36.81 18.97
C PRO A 134 10.75 37.87 17.92
N LYS A 135 11.71 38.40 17.16
CA LYS A 135 11.47 39.44 16.15
C LYS A 135 11.09 38.86 14.79
N ASP A 136 11.87 37.89 14.33
CA ASP A 136 11.77 37.38 12.94
C ASP A 136 11.16 35.97 12.87
N ASN A 137 10.90 35.33 14.01
CA ASN A 137 10.46 33.94 14.13
C ASN A 137 11.42 32.92 13.45
N ALA A 138 12.63 33.36 13.10
CA ALA A 138 13.67 32.50 12.53
C ALA A 138 14.20 31.53 13.58
N ARG A 139 14.49 30.29 13.17
CA ARG A 139 15.17 29.32 14.02
C ARG A 139 16.55 29.86 14.41
N LEU A 140 16.82 29.87 15.71
CA LEU A 140 18.13 30.22 16.23
C LEU A 140 19.05 28.99 16.12
N GLU A 141 20.30 29.22 15.77
CA GLU A 141 21.31 28.17 15.75
C GLU A 141 21.68 27.76 17.17
N GLN A 142 21.81 26.45 17.39
CA GLN A 142 22.06 25.87 18.71
C GLN A 142 23.38 26.34 19.35
N TYR A 143 24.40 26.57 18.55
CA TYR A 143 25.74 26.91 19.05
C TYR A 143 26.03 28.41 19.01
N SER A 144 25.52 29.13 18.01
CA SER A 144 25.80 30.56 17.85
C SER A 144 24.81 31.45 18.60
N HIS A 145 23.61 30.95 18.92
CA HIS A 145 22.53 31.71 19.58
C HIS A 145 22.16 33.02 18.85
N ASN A 146 22.60 33.17 17.61
CA ASN A 146 22.41 34.35 16.80
C ASN A 146 21.21 34.13 15.88
N CYS A 147 20.40 35.19 15.72
CA CYS A 147 19.40 35.17 14.67
C CYS A 147 20.08 35.28 13.31
N PRO A 148 19.81 34.35 12.35
CA PRO A 148 20.39 34.44 11.02
C PRO A 148 19.90 35.68 10.24
N ILE A 149 18.72 36.23 10.60
CA ILE A 149 18.07 37.37 9.97
C ILE A 149 18.48 38.69 10.64
N CYS A 150 17.97 38.99 11.85
CA CYS A 150 18.25 40.27 12.51
C CYS A 150 19.62 40.38 13.19
N LYS A 151 20.45 39.33 13.14
CA LYS A 151 21.79 39.26 13.75
C LYS A 151 21.84 39.55 15.26
N THR A 152 20.69 39.55 15.94
CA THR A 152 20.62 39.71 17.40
C THR A 152 21.16 38.45 18.06
N ASN A 153 22.00 38.62 19.09
CA ASN A 153 22.58 37.55 19.89
C ASN A 153 21.72 37.32 21.15
N TYR A 154 21.39 36.05 21.42
CA TYR A 154 20.60 35.61 22.57
C TYR A 154 21.41 34.75 23.57
N TRP A 155 22.74 34.83 23.51
CA TRP A 155 23.64 34.16 24.44
C TRP A 155 23.34 34.51 25.89
N GLY A 156 23.34 33.50 26.77
CA GLY A 156 22.99 33.65 28.19
C GLY A 156 21.50 33.80 28.50
N ILE A 157 20.65 33.99 27.49
CA ILE A 157 19.18 33.99 27.63
C ILE A 157 18.62 32.63 27.25
N VAL A 158 19.15 32.04 26.18
CA VAL A 158 18.77 30.70 25.72
C VAL A 158 19.43 29.65 26.61
N ASP A 159 18.61 28.93 27.37
CA ASP A 159 19.05 27.78 28.19
C ASP A 159 18.16 26.56 27.88
N TYR A 160 18.74 25.57 27.20
CA TYR A 160 18.04 24.35 26.80
C TYR A 160 17.60 23.51 28.00
N ASN A 161 18.43 23.39 29.04
CA ASN A 161 18.14 22.54 30.20
C ASN A 161 17.02 23.14 31.03
N LYS A 162 17.10 24.46 31.29
CA LYS A 162 16.04 25.20 31.98
C LYS A 162 14.73 25.10 31.22
N THR A 163 14.76 25.31 29.90
CA THR A 163 13.56 25.26 29.06
C THR A 163 12.95 23.86 29.06
N ALA A 164 13.76 22.81 28.89
CA ALA A 164 13.29 21.43 28.93
C ALA A 164 12.59 21.12 30.27
N ALA A 165 13.20 21.49 31.39
CA ALA A 165 12.61 21.29 32.73
C ALA A 165 11.27 22.03 32.91
N ILE A 166 11.14 23.25 32.37
CA ILE A 166 9.89 24.03 32.40
C ILE A 166 8.80 23.34 31.57
N ILE A 167 9.14 22.92 30.35
CA ILE A 167 8.23 22.22 29.44
C ILE A 167 7.76 20.90 30.08
N GLU A 168 8.67 20.11 30.64
CA GLU A 168 8.34 18.86 31.33
C GLU A 168 7.42 19.07 32.53
N ASN A 169 7.69 20.09 33.35
CA ASN A 169 6.84 20.39 34.51
C ASN A 169 5.43 20.81 34.07
N LYS A 170 5.33 21.63 33.02
CA LYS A 170 4.04 22.04 32.46
C LYS A 170 3.28 20.86 31.85
N LEU A 171 3.97 19.98 31.14
CA LEU A 171 3.42 18.74 30.60
C LEU A 171 2.83 17.84 31.69
N LYS A 172 3.53 17.66 32.81
CA LYS A 172 3.04 16.88 33.96
C LYS A 172 1.81 17.51 34.60
N ARG A 173 1.76 18.85 34.65
CA ARG A 173 0.64 19.60 35.26
C ARG A 173 -0.60 19.59 34.39
N GLU A 174 -0.46 19.83 33.09
CA GLU A 174 -1.58 20.04 32.17
C GLU A 174 -2.05 18.73 31.53
N PHE A 175 -1.20 17.71 31.49
CA PHE A 175 -1.50 16.41 30.89
C PHE A 175 -1.09 15.26 31.81
N PRO A 176 -1.67 15.09 33.01
CA PRO A 176 -1.21 14.13 34.02
C PRO A 176 -1.24 12.64 33.61
N ASN A 177 -1.92 12.30 32.52
CA ASN A 177 -2.03 10.93 31.98
C ASN A 177 -1.11 10.67 30.77
N ASN A 178 -0.10 11.52 30.53
CA ASN A 178 0.82 11.35 29.42
C ASN A 178 1.85 10.22 29.68
N GLN A 179 1.99 9.32 28.71
CA GLN A 179 3.07 8.34 28.67
C GLN A 179 4.33 9.00 28.07
N LEU A 180 4.94 9.89 28.85
CA LEU A 180 6.24 10.50 28.59
C LEU A 180 7.36 9.59 29.13
#